data_AF-A0A840GSW9-F1
#
_entry.id   AF-A0A840GSW9-F1
#
_cell.length_a   1.000
_cell.length_b   1.000
_cell.length_c   1.000
_cell.angle_alpha   90.00
_cell.angle_beta   90.00
_cell.angle_gamma   90.00
#
_symmetry.space_group_name_H-M   'P 1'
#
loop_
_entity.id
_entity.type
_entity.pdbx_description
1 polymer ?
#
loop_
_entity_poly.entity_id
_entity_poly.type
_entity_poly.pdbx_seq_one_letter_code
_entity_poly.pdbx_strand_id
1 'polypeptide(L)' 'MRVYRPLPADHEQAEYMRQLLREARELLNQSPPDTFLGRKTTEAPPKKQEPDADTG' A
#
# COMPACT_ATOMS: atom_id res chain seq x y z
N MET A 1 -9.58 -8.32 44.89
CA MET A 1 -8.92 -8.58 43.61
C MET A 1 -9.84 -9.49 42.78
N ARG A 2 -10.39 -9.02 41.65
CA ARG A 2 -11.26 -9.85 40.80
C ARG A 2 -10.39 -10.66 39.86
N VAL A 3 -10.42 -11.99 40.00
CA VAL A 3 -9.72 -12.90 39.08
C VAL A 3 -10.65 -13.16 37.92
N TYR A 4 -10.33 -12.62 36.75
CA TYR A 4 -11.08 -12.91 35.52
C TYR A 4 -10.78 -14.35 35.10
N ARG A 5 -11.83 -15.18 34.99
CA ARG A 5 -11.73 -16.50 34.39
C ARG A 5 -12.43 -16.43 33.04
N PRO A 6 -11.68 -16.52 31.92
CA PRO A 6 -12.30 -16.49 30.61
C PRO A 6 -13.26 -17.67 30.48
N LEU A 7 -14.46 -17.38 30.00
CA LEU A 7 -15.43 -18.41 29.64
C LEU A 7 -14.89 -19.18 28.42
N PRO A 8 -15.29 -20.44 28.19
CA PRO A 8 -14.86 -21.18 27.01
C PRO A 8 -15.08 -20.43 25.69
N ALA A 9 -16.17 -19.65 25.58
CA ALA A 9 -16.44 -18.77 24.44
C ALA A 9 -15.36 -17.67 24.24
N ASP A 10 -14.78 -17.16 25.34
CA ASP A 10 -13.70 -16.17 25.27
C ASP A 10 -12.41 -16.80 24.72
N HIS A 11 -12.22 -18.11 24.92
CA HIS A 11 -11.05 -18.82 24.39
C HIS A 11 -11.12 -18.93 22.87
N GLU A 12 -12.27 -19.33 22.32
CA GLU A 12 -12.48 -19.40 20.87
C GLU A 12 -12.34 -18.03 20.22
N GLN A 13 -12.91 -16.99 20.83
CA GLN A 13 -12.76 -15.62 20.35
C GLN A 13 -11.30 -15.14 20.39
N ALA A 14 -10.55 -15.48 21.43
CA ALA A 14 -9.13 -15.15 21.54
C ALA A 14 -8.29 -15.87 20.47
N GLU A 15 -8.57 -17.13 20.17
CA GLU A 15 -7.89 -17.86 19.09
C GLU A 15 -8.22 -17.28 17.72
N TYR A 16 -9.47 -16.94 17.46
CA TYR A 16 -9.89 -16.27 16.23
C TYR A 16 -9.14 -14.93 16.04
N MET A 17 -9.09 -14.11 17.09
CA MET A 17 -8.33 -12.86 17.07
C MET A 17 -6.83 -13.07 16.80
N ARG A 18 -6.24 -14.12 17.37
CA ARG A 18 -4.83 -14.46 17.12
C ARG A 18 -4.57 -14.86 15.67
N GLN A 19 -5.48 -15.62 15.06
CA GLN A 19 -5.38 -16.01 13.65
C GLN A 19 -5.42 -14.78 12.74
N LEU A 20 -6.39 -13.89 12.95
CA LEU A 20 -6.54 -12.66 12.17
C LEU A 20 -5.29 -11.76 12.25
N LEU A 21 -4.69 -11.64 13.44
CA LEU A 21 -3.45 -10.88 13.62
C LEU A 21 -2.25 -11.51 12.91
N ARG A 22 -2.20 -12.85 12.81
CA ARG A 22 -1.13 -13.54 12.06
C ARG A 22 -1.26 -13.25 10.57
N GLU A 23 -2.46 -13.38 10.01
CA GLU A 23 -2.73 -13.10 8.60
C GLU A 23 -2.39 -11.64 8.24
N ALA A 24 -2.82 -10.68 9.08
CA ALA A 24 -2.48 -9.27 8.89
C ALA A 24 -0.96 -9.04 8.90
N ARG A 25 -0.24 -9.69 9.83
CA ARG A 25 1.22 -9.59 9.91
C ARG A 25 1.90 -10.20 8.68
N GLU A 26 1.39 -11.31 8.16
CA GLU A 26 1.91 -11.92 6.94
C GLU A 26 1.78 -10.97 5.75
N LEU A 27 0.62 -10.33 5.57
CA LEU A 27 0.41 -9.31 4.53
C LEU A 27 1.37 -8.12 4.68
N LEU A 28 1.58 -7.63 5.90
CA LEU A 28 2.49 -6.51 6.16
C LEU A 28 3.97 -6.87 5.94
N ASN A 29 4.33 -8.15 6.05
CA ASN A 29 5.68 -8.63 5.77
C ASN A 29 5.92 -8.90 4.27
N GLN A 30 4.87 -8.89 3.44
CA GLN A 30 5.04 -9.02 2.00
C GLN A 30 5.80 -7.80 1.48
N SER A 31 6.66 -8.00 0.49
CA SER A 31 7.29 -6.90 -0.22
C SER A 31 6.18 -5.97 -0.73
N PRO A 32 6.34 -4.64 -0.62
CA PRO A 32 5.38 -3.73 -1.21
C PRO A 32 5.20 -4.12 -2.69
N PRO A 33 3.96 -4.16 -3.21
CA PRO A 33 3.76 -4.40 -4.62
C PRO A 33 4.59 -3.38 -5.40
N ASP A 34 5.13 -3.77 -6.55
CA ASP A 34 5.90 -2.87 -7.42
C ASP A 34 5.00 -1.71 -7.87
N THR A 35 4.93 -0.68 -7.04
CA THR A 35 4.10 0.49 -7.25
C THR A 35 4.82 1.35 -8.28
N PHE A 36 4.60 1.03 -9.54
CA PHE A 36 4.70 1.97 -10.64
C PHE A 36 6.06 2.67 -10.83
N LEU A 37 7.18 2.03 -10.50
CA LEU A 37 8.53 2.55 -10.82
C LEU A 37 8.96 2.25 -12.28
N GLY A 38 7.99 2.16 -13.19
CA GLY A 38 8.22 1.84 -14.61
C GLY A 38 7.44 2.70 -15.60
N ARG A 39 6.53 3.58 -15.15
CA ARG A 39 5.88 4.53 -16.07
C ARG A 39 6.77 5.77 -16.17
N LYS A 40 7.50 5.88 -17.28
CA LYS A 40 8.14 7.14 -17.68
C LYS A 40 7.06 8.22 -17.64
N THR A 41 7.21 9.18 -16.73
CA THR A 41 6.43 10.42 -16.75
C THR A 41 6.64 11.03 -18.13
N THR A 42 5.54 11.04 -18.91
CA THR A 42 5.31 11.71 -20.19
C THR A 42 6.54 12.45 -20.73
N GLU A 43 7.17 11.90 -21.78
CA GLU A 43 8.14 12.68 -22.56
C GLU A 43 7.45 13.97 -23.01
N ALA A 44 8.05 15.12 -22.71
CA ALA A 44 7.48 16.41 -23.03
C ALA A 44 7.20 16.48 -24.55
N PRO A 45 6.04 17.00 -24.99
CA PRO A 45 5.78 17.15 -26.42
C PRO A 45 6.88 18.04 -27.04
N PRO A 46 7.34 17.72 -28.27
CA PRO A 46 8.42 18.47 -28.90
C PRO A 46 8.04 19.94 -28.97
N LYS A 47 8.92 20.82 -28.46
CA LYS A 47 8.79 22.27 -28.61
C LYS A 47 8.69 22.56 -30.11
N LYS A 48 7.55 23.09 -30.56
CA LYS A 48 7.44 23.67 -31.90
C LYS A 48 8.52 24.76 -31.99
N GLN A 49 9.42 24.64 -32.98
CA GLN A 49 10.30 25.74 -33.35
C GLN A 49 9.41 26.92 -33.74
N GLU A 50 9.59 28.06 -33.06
CA GLU A 50 9.03 29.31 -33.53
C GLU A 50 9.71 29.65 -34.86
N PRO A 51 8.96 30.03 -35.91
CA PRO A 51 9.58 30.56 -37.11
C PRO A 51 10.09 31.96 -36.78
N ASP A 52 11.40 32.17 -36.93
CA ASP A 52 12.00 33.49 -36.99
C ASP A 52 11.29 34.28 -38.11
N ALA A 53 10.43 35.21 -37.71
CA ALA A 53 9.80 36.17 -38.60
C ALA A 53 10.25 37.57 -38.17
N ASP A 54 11.53 37.85 -38.41
CA ASP A 54 12.01 39.21 -38.58
C ASP A 54 12.35 39.38 -40.07
N THR A 55 11.44 40.01 -40.81
CA THR A 55 11.72 40.51 -42.16
C THR A 55 11.46 42.01 -42.10
N GLY A 56 12.54 42.76 -41.86
CA GLY A 56 12.60 44.20 -42.08
C GLY A 56 12.64 44.57 -43.55
#